data_AF-A0A3E3E0W5-F1
#
_entry.id   AF-A0A3E3E0W5-F1
#
_cell.length_a   1.000
_cell.length_b   1.000
_cell.length_c   1.000
_cell.angle_alpha   90.00
_cell.angle_beta   90.00
_cell.angle_gamma   90.00
#
_symmetry.space_group_name_H-M   'P 1'
#
loop_
_entity.id
_entity.type
_entity.pdbx_description
1 polymer ?
#
loop_
_entity_poly.entity_id
_entity_poly.type
_entity_poly.pdbx_seq_one_letter_code
_entity_poly.pdbx_strand_id
1 'polypeptide(L)'
;MDGLVPLSNAARSFMKKKLGEDADILIGMDVSIGLGDKCGMIVTMFLMPITILLAFILPNITFFPIGLFGGMIWSGHAAAFVSKGNLPKAIFAGTFLLAWTILCLNFMAPIATRLAYDVGVIDSMTPLITGGGFQQTQVVLVGLIGKLFGGF
;
A
#
# COMPACT_ATOMS: atom_id res chain seq x y z
N MET A 1 -4.93 -14.44 11.59
CA MET A 1 -5.46 -13.53 12.63
C MET A 1 -4.99 -13.93 14.03
N ASP A 2 -4.60 -15.18 14.22
CA ASP A 2 -4.42 -15.81 15.54
C ASP A 2 -3.16 -15.39 16.29
N GLY A 3 -2.18 -14.74 15.64
CA GLY A 3 -0.97 -14.24 16.31
C GLY A 3 -1.12 -12.82 16.87
N LEU A 4 -1.69 -11.91 16.09
CA LEU A 4 -1.75 -10.48 16.46
C LEU A 4 -2.86 -10.16 17.46
N VAL A 5 -3.99 -10.88 17.41
CA VAL A 5 -5.13 -10.65 18.33
C VAL A 5 -4.75 -10.95 19.78
N PRO A 6 -4.14 -12.10 20.12
CA PRO A 6 -3.68 -12.36 21.49
C PRO A 6 -2.65 -11.34 21.98
N LEU A 7 -1.73 -10.91 21.11
CA LEU A 7 -0.73 -9.88 21.43
C LEU A 7 -1.40 -8.54 21.78
N SER A 8 -2.39 -8.13 20.99
CA SER A 8 -3.19 -6.92 21.24
C SER A 8 -3.93 -7.01 22.58
N ASN A 9 -4.56 -8.15 22.88
CA ASN A 9 -5.24 -8.36 24.16
C ASN A 9 -4.29 -8.30 25.35
N ALA A 10 -3.10 -8.89 25.24
CA ALA A 10 -2.07 -8.84 26.26
C ALA A 10 -1.54 -7.41 26.49
N ALA A 11 -1.25 -6.67 25.40
CA ALA A 11 -0.84 -5.28 25.46
C ALA A 11 -1.93 -4.39 26.11
N ARG A 12 -3.21 -4.59 25.76
CA ARG A 12 -4.33 -3.85 26.38
C ARG A 12 -4.41 -4.12 27.87
N SER A 13 -4.28 -5.38 28.28
CA SER A 13 -4.32 -5.79 29.69
C SER A 13 -3.16 -5.19 30.49
N PHE A 14 -1.96 -5.15 29.91
CA PHE A 14 -0.81 -4.49 30.51
C PHE A 14 -1.02 -2.99 30.68
N MET A 15 -1.54 -2.32 29.65
CA MET A 15 -1.79 -0.88 29.66
C MET A 15 -2.90 -0.50 30.66
N LYS A 16 -3.97 -1.28 30.78
CA LYS A 16 -5.01 -1.09 31.81
C LYS A 16 -4.46 -1.14 33.23
N LYS A 17 -3.55 -2.07 33.53
CA LYS A 17 -2.88 -2.13 34.85
C LYS A 17 -2.08 -0.88 35.18
N LYS A 18 -1.66 -0.10 34.18
CA LYS A 18 -0.86 1.12 34.34
C LYS A 18 -1.69 2.40 34.32
N LEU A 19 -2.72 2.45 33.47
CA LEU A 19 -3.53 3.64 33.23
C LEU A 19 -4.86 3.65 33.99
N GLY A 20 -5.22 2.53 34.62
CA GLY A 20 -6.52 2.34 35.28
C GLY A 20 -7.49 1.54 34.43
N GLU A 21 -8.44 0.85 35.08
CA GLU A 21 -9.44 0.00 34.43
C GLU A 21 -10.37 0.78 33.49
N ASP A 22 -10.61 2.06 33.79
CA ASP A 22 -11.51 2.96 33.04
C ASP A 22 -10.86 3.58 31.80
N ALA A 23 -9.57 3.31 31.55
CA ALA A 23 -8.88 3.84 30.37
C ALA A 23 -9.37 3.15 29.08
N ASP A 24 -9.92 3.93 28.15
CA ASP A 24 -10.26 3.46 26.80
C ASP A 24 -9.01 3.40 25.92
N ILE A 25 -8.45 2.20 25.77
CA ILE A 25 -7.15 1.99 25.11
C ILE A 25 -7.34 1.44 23.71
N LEU A 26 -7.15 2.28 22.70
CA LEU A 26 -7.10 1.87 21.30
C LEU A 26 -5.69 1.40 20.93
N ILE A 27 -5.56 0.16 20.46
CA ILE A 27 -4.29 -0.40 19.99
C ILE A 27 -4.32 -0.42 18.48
N GLY A 28 -3.44 0.37 17.86
CA GLY A 28 -3.20 0.29 16.42
C GLY A 28 -2.62 -1.09 16.06
N MET A 29 -3.27 -1.78 15.13
CA MET A 29 -2.84 -3.10 14.65
C MET A 29 -2.50 -3.06 13.16
N ASP A 30 -1.62 -3.95 12.73
CA ASP A 30 -1.31 -4.12 11.31
C ASP A 30 -2.54 -4.61 10.54
N VAL A 31 -2.71 -4.12 9.31
CA VAL A 31 -3.86 -4.43 8.44
C VAL A 31 -3.92 -5.90 8.04
N SER A 32 -2.85 -6.68 8.21
CA SER A 32 -2.86 -8.14 8.05
C SER A 32 -3.87 -8.86 8.94
N ILE A 33 -4.35 -8.23 10.02
CA ILE A 33 -5.51 -8.74 10.77
C ILE A 33 -6.76 -8.84 9.89
N GLY A 34 -6.87 -8.00 8.88
CA GLY A 34 -7.95 -7.98 7.90
C GLY A 34 -7.96 -9.15 6.95
N LEU A 35 -6.86 -9.91 6.81
CA LEU A 35 -6.74 -11.01 5.83
C LEU A 35 -7.82 -12.10 5.96
N GLY A 36 -8.48 -12.19 7.12
CA GLY A 36 -9.62 -13.09 7.32
C GLY A 36 -10.96 -12.57 6.78
N ASP A 37 -11.05 -11.30 6.38
CA ASP A 37 -12.28 -10.70 5.86
C ASP A 37 -12.55 -11.15 4.42
N LYS A 38 -13.73 -11.73 4.21
CA LYS A 38 -14.15 -12.21 2.88
C LYS A 38 -14.32 -11.06 1.89
N CYS A 39 -14.80 -9.90 2.34
CA CYS A 39 -15.04 -8.76 1.44
C CYS A 39 -13.71 -8.24 0.87
N GLY A 40 -12.71 -8.00 1.72
CA GLY A 40 -11.37 -7.57 1.30
C GLY A 40 -10.70 -8.52 0.31
N MET A 41 -10.86 -9.83 0.51
CA MET A 41 -10.36 -10.84 -0.43
C MET A 41 -11.04 -10.77 -1.80
N ILE A 42 -12.38 -10.71 -1.83
CA ILE A 42 -13.15 -10.59 -3.08
C ILE A 42 -12.79 -9.28 -3.80
N VAL A 43 -12.73 -8.17 -3.08
CA VAL A 43 -12.31 -6.87 -3.64
C VAL A 43 -10.92 -6.99 -4.27
N THR A 44 -9.95 -7.55 -3.56
CA THR A 44 -8.58 -7.74 -4.07
C THR A 44 -8.57 -8.52 -5.39
N MET A 45 -9.36 -9.59 -5.49
CA MET A 45 -9.49 -10.39 -6.72
C MET A 45 -10.05 -9.58 -7.89
N PHE A 46 -11.06 -8.73 -7.67
CA PHE A 46 -11.58 -7.82 -8.69
C PHE A 46 -10.60 -6.73 -9.07
N LEU A 47 -9.84 -6.23 -8.11
CA LEU A 47 -8.88 -5.18 -8.34
C LEU A 47 -7.72 -5.65 -9.24
N MET A 48 -7.30 -6.92 -9.19
CA MET A 48 -6.18 -7.41 -10.03
C MET A 48 -6.37 -7.19 -11.55
N PRO A 49 -7.47 -7.64 -12.18
CA PRO A 49 -7.72 -7.34 -13.59
C PRO A 49 -7.94 -5.85 -13.84
N ILE A 50 -8.52 -5.11 -12.89
CA ILE A 50 -8.67 -3.65 -12.99
C ILE A 50 -7.30 -2.96 -13.03
N THR A 51 -6.33 -3.38 -12.21
CA THR A 51 -4.95 -2.86 -12.23
C THR A 51 -4.30 -3.04 -13.59
N ILE A 52 -4.50 -4.19 -14.22
CA ILE A 52 -4.01 -4.45 -15.59
C ILE A 52 -4.64 -3.45 -16.56
N LEU A 53 -5.96 -3.29 -16.53
CA LEU A 53 -6.68 -2.34 -17.39
C LEU A 53 -6.21 -0.89 -17.16
N LEU A 54 -6.01 -0.49 -15.91
CA LEU A 54 -5.53 0.85 -15.56
C LEU A 54 -4.14 1.14 -16.14
N ALA A 55 -3.25 0.14 -16.25
CA ALA A 55 -1.95 0.34 -16.86
C ALA A 55 -2.01 0.73 -18.34
N PHE A 56 -3.08 0.33 -19.05
CA PHE A 56 -3.31 0.71 -20.44
C PHE A 56 -4.09 2.03 -20.60
N ILE A 57 -4.91 2.38 -19.61
CA ILE A 57 -5.79 3.56 -19.67
C ILE A 57 -5.11 4.82 -19.13
N LEU A 58 -4.28 4.66 -18.09
CA LEU A 58 -3.61 5.80 -17.46
C LEU A 58 -2.51 6.37 -18.37
N PRO A 59 -2.36 7.70 -18.42
CA PRO A 59 -1.39 8.33 -19.32
C PRO A 59 0.04 8.09 -18.85
N ASN A 60 0.94 7.89 -19.82
CA ASN A 60 2.40 7.84 -19.61
C ASN A 60 2.90 6.78 -18.63
N ILE A 61 2.17 5.66 -18.47
CA ILE A 61 2.65 4.53 -17.67
C ILE A 61 3.77 3.80 -18.41
N THR A 62 4.92 3.68 -17.78
CA THR A 62 6.15 3.11 -18.37
C THR A 62 6.46 1.70 -17.90
N PHE A 63 5.58 1.08 -17.11
CA PHE A 63 5.78 -0.27 -16.58
C PHE A 63 4.48 -1.06 -16.50
N PHE A 64 4.59 -2.38 -16.54
CA PHE A 64 3.45 -3.27 -16.37
C PHE A 64 3.32 -3.72 -14.90
N PRO A 65 2.15 -3.57 -14.25
CA PRO A 65 2.00 -3.61 -12.79
C PRO A 65 1.99 -5.01 -12.14
N ILE A 66 2.67 -6.01 -12.70
CA ILE A 66 2.71 -7.37 -12.13
C ILE A 66 3.28 -7.36 -10.71
N GLY A 67 4.31 -6.54 -10.47
CA GLY A 67 4.96 -6.42 -9.16
C GLY A 67 4.03 -5.93 -8.05
N LEU A 68 2.87 -5.34 -8.38
CA LEU A 68 1.92 -4.85 -7.38
C LEU A 68 1.08 -5.97 -6.75
N PHE A 69 0.90 -7.10 -7.43
CA PHE A 69 -0.09 -8.11 -7.03
C PHE A 69 0.17 -8.67 -5.63
N GLY A 70 1.44 -8.81 -5.23
CA GLY A 70 1.80 -9.23 -3.88
C GLY A 70 1.34 -8.27 -2.78
N GLY A 71 1.31 -6.97 -3.06
CA GLY A 71 0.90 -5.93 -2.10
C GLY A 71 -0.58 -5.52 -2.21
N MET A 72 -1.28 -5.93 -3.26
CA MET A 72 -2.67 -5.52 -3.52
C MET A 72 -3.65 -5.96 -2.44
N ILE A 73 -3.30 -6.99 -1.69
CA ILE A 73 -4.11 -7.48 -0.57
C ILE A 73 -4.35 -6.36 0.44
N TRP A 74 -3.35 -5.52 0.75
CA TRP A 74 -3.54 -4.34 1.61
C TRP A 74 -4.56 -3.35 1.03
N SER A 75 -4.49 -3.10 -0.28
CA SER A 75 -5.38 -2.14 -0.95
C SER A 75 -6.83 -2.60 -0.96
N GLY A 76 -7.07 -3.88 -1.24
CA GLY A 76 -8.43 -4.44 -1.23
C GLY A 76 -9.06 -4.46 0.17
N HIS A 77 -8.29 -4.81 1.19
CA HIS A 77 -8.77 -4.80 2.58
C HIS A 77 -9.00 -3.38 3.10
N ALA A 78 -8.12 -2.43 2.79
CA ALA A 78 -8.33 -1.03 3.12
C ALA A 78 -9.61 -0.49 2.47
N ALA A 79 -9.85 -0.81 1.19
CA ALA A 79 -11.06 -0.39 0.50
C ALA A 79 -12.33 -1.02 1.09
N ALA A 80 -12.27 -2.31 1.47
CA ALA A 80 -13.36 -2.99 2.15
C ALA A 80 -13.69 -2.36 3.51
N PHE A 81 -12.66 -1.98 4.29
CA PHE A 81 -12.83 -1.33 5.59
C PHE A 81 -13.49 0.04 5.47
N VAL A 82 -12.98 0.90 4.58
CA VAL A 82 -13.55 2.24 4.34
C VAL A 82 -14.99 2.13 3.84
N SER A 83 -15.28 1.11 3.05
CA SER A 83 -16.62 0.86 2.51
C SER A 83 -17.54 0.09 3.45
N LYS A 84 -17.09 -0.21 4.68
CA LYS A 84 -17.83 -0.99 5.69
C LYS A 84 -18.38 -2.30 5.14
N GLY A 85 -17.58 -3.01 4.32
CA GLY A 85 -17.95 -4.26 3.69
C GLY A 85 -18.88 -4.15 2.46
N ASN A 86 -19.26 -2.95 2.03
CA ASN A 86 -20.04 -2.77 0.80
C ASN A 86 -19.17 -3.02 -0.45
N LEU A 87 -19.40 -4.14 -1.12
CA LEU A 87 -18.54 -4.62 -2.21
C LEU A 87 -18.43 -3.64 -3.39
N PRO A 88 -19.52 -3.13 -4.01
CA PRO A 88 -19.40 -2.17 -5.12
C PRO A 88 -18.65 -0.89 -4.73
N LYS A 89 -18.92 -0.35 -3.54
CA LYS A 89 -18.21 0.85 -3.04
C LYS A 89 -16.73 0.56 -2.79
N ALA A 90 -16.41 -0.63 -2.30
CA ALA A 90 -15.03 -1.06 -2.06
C ALA A 90 -14.26 -1.24 -3.37
N ILE A 91 -14.86 -1.83 -4.40
CA ILE A 91 -14.23 -1.96 -5.72
C ILE A 91 -13.97 -0.57 -6.30
N PHE A 92 -14.94 0.35 -6.22
CA PHE A 92 -14.77 1.72 -6.71
C PHE A 92 -13.65 2.47 -5.97
N ALA A 93 -13.67 2.46 -4.63
CA ALA A 93 -12.64 3.09 -3.80
C ALA A 93 -11.25 2.47 -4.05
N GLY A 94 -11.17 1.15 -4.14
CA GLY A 94 -9.92 0.43 -4.44
C GLY A 94 -9.38 0.72 -5.83
N THR A 95 -10.26 0.91 -6.82
CA THR A 95 -9.86 1.30 -8.18
C THR A 95 -9.20 2.68 -8.18
N PHE A 96 -9.79 3.65 -7.46
CA PHE A 96 -9.20 4.98 -7.32
C PHE A 96 -7.85 4.94 -6.60
N LEU A 97 -7.76 4.16 -5.51
CA LEU A 97 -6.51 3.94 -4.78
C LEU A 97 -5.41 3.33 -5.67
N LEU A 98 -5.76 2.38 -6.54
CA LEU A 98 -4.82 1.77 -7.47
C LEU A 98 -4.39 2.72 -8.58
N ALA A 99 -5.31 3.52 -9.13
CA ALA A 99 -4.97 4.53 -10.11
C ALA A 99 -3.94 5.52 -9.55
N TRP A 100 -4.16 5.99 -8.31
CA TRP A 100 -3.18 6.80 -7.58
C TRP A 100 -1.85 6.07 -7.38
N THR A 101 -1.91 4.81 -6.94
CA THR A 101 -0.72 3.99 -6.68
C THR A 101 0.15 3.84 -7.94
N ILE A 102 -0.46 3.52 -9.08
CA ILE A 102 0.24 3.35 -10.35
C ILE A 102 0.91 4.66 -10.77
N LEU A 103 0.21 5.80 -10.66
CA LEU A 103 0.78 7.11 -11.00
C LEU A 103 1.98 7.47 -10.13
N CYS A 104 1.88 7.25 -8.81
CA CYS A 104 2.98 7.50 -7.88
C CYS A 104 4.18 6.60 -8.15
N LEU A 105 3.96 5.32 -8.42
CA LEU A 105 5.04 4.39 -8.77
C LEU A 105 5.69 4.74 -10.09
N ASN A 106 4.90 5.17 -11.08
CA ASN A 106 5.43 5.61 -12.35
C ASN A 106 6.32 6.85 -12.20
N PHE A 107 5.89 7.81 -11.38
CA PHE A 107 6.69 8.99 -11.04
C PHE A 107 7.99 8.62 -10.30
N MET A 108 7.91 7.70 -9.34
CA MET A 108 9.05 7.30 -8.51
C MET A 108 9.98 6.29 -9.18
N ALA A 109 9.54 5.56 -10.20
CA ALA A 109 10.31 4.51 -10.88
C ALA A 109 11.73 4.95 -11.29
N PRO A 110 11.92 6.08 -12.01
CA PRO A 110 13.27 6.52 -12.37
C PRO A 110 14.11 6.90 -11.15
N ILE A 111 13.51 7.52 -10.13
CA ILE A 111 14.20 7.92 -8.89
C ILE A 111 14.67 6.68 -8.13
N ALA A 112 13.78 5.70 -7.95
CA ALA A 112 14.07 4.45 -7.26
C ALA A 112 15.14 3.63 -7.98
N THR A 113 15.04 3.50 -9.31
CA THR A 113 16.05 2.83 -10.13
C THR A 113 17.40 3.54 -10.05
N ARG A 114 17.40 4.88 -10.15
CA ARG A 114 18.64 5.66 -10.08
C ARG A 114 19.32 5.49 -8.73
N LEU A 115 18.56 5.58 -7.64
CA LEU A 115 19.07 5.37 -6.30
C LEU A 115 19.73 4.00 -6.16
N ALA A 116 19.04 2.92 -6.59
CA ALA A 116 19.58 1.57 -6.51
C ALA A 116 20.88 1.38 -7.32
N TYR A 117 20.99 2.04 -8.46
CA TYR A 117 22.20 2.04 -9.26
C TYR A 117 23.34 2.80 -8.57
N ASP A 118 23.06 4.01 -8.07
CA ASP A 118 24.08 4.86 -7.42
C ASP A 118 24.63 4.23 -6.12
N VAL A 119 23.83 3.42 -5.40
CA VAL A 119 24.29 2.67 -4.23
C VAL A 119 24.90 1.29 -4.57
N GLY A 120 25.00 0.94 -5.84
CA GLY A 120 25.63 -0.31 -6.32
C GLY A 120 24.81 -1.58 -6.07
N VAL A 121 23.49 -1.47 -5.89
CA VAL A 121 22.60 -2.64 -5.74
C VAL A 121 22.25 -3.25 -7.10
N ILE A 122 22.26 -2.45 -8.17
CA ILE A 122 22.04 -2.91 -9.55
C ILE A 122 23.10 -2.35 -10.48
N ASP A 123 23.51 -3.14 -11.48
CA ASP A 123 24.53 -2.75 -12.45
C ASP A 123 23.95 -2.09 -13.72
N SER A 124 22.62 -2.03 -13.84
CA SER A 124 21.93 -1.46 -14.99
C SER A 124 20.67 -0.72 -14.58
N MET A 125 20.25 0.26 -15.39
CA MET A 125 19.00 1.03 -15.17
C MET A 125 17.73 0.29 -15.61
N THR A 126 17.84 -1.00 -15.97
CA THR A 126 16.72 -1.81 -16.46
C THR A 126 16.81 -3.23 -15.90
N PRO A 127 15.73 -3.81 -15.34
CA PRO A 127 14.35 -3.29 -15.31
C PRO A 127 14.10 -2.16 -14.30
N LEU A 128 13.02 -1.40 -14.50
CA LEU A 128 12.62 -0.33 -13.57
C LEU A 128 12.16 -0.89 -12.22
N ILE A 129 12.53 -0.21 -11.13
CA ILE A 129 12.09 -0.54 -9.77
C ILE A 129 10.82 0.24 -9.47
N THR A 130 9.72 -0.49 -9.28
CA THR A 130 8.36 0.06 -9.15
C THR A 130 7.61 -0.45 -7.91
N GLY A 131 8.32 -1.05 -6.95
CA GLY A 131 7.72 -1.65 -5.74
C GLY A 131 8.47 -1.27 -4.46
N GLY A 132 8.02 -1.73 -3.29
CA GLY A 132 8.72 -1.50 -2.02
C GLY A 132 8.34 -0.22 -1.26
N GLY A 133 7.15 0.33 -1.51
CA GLY A 133 6.62 1.46 -0.74
C GLY A 133 6.86 2.84 -1.37
N PHE A 134 7.41 2.91 -2.58
CA PHE A 134 7.57 4.18 -3.31
C PHE A 134 6.25 4.89 -3.63
N GLN A 135 5.11 4.21 -3.52
CA GLN A 135 3.78 4.81 -3.62
C GLN A 135 3.33 5.57 -2.36
N GLN A 136 4.04 5.42 -1.24
CA GLN A 136 3.66 6.06 0.02
C GLN A 136 3.82 7.57 -0.09
N THR A 137 2.83 8.31 0.40
CA THR A 137 2.76 9.77 0.28
C THR A 137 4.03 10.47 0.75
N GLN A 138 4.59 10.08 1.90
CA GLN A 138 5.83 10.66 2.42
C GLN A 138 7.03 10.43 1.49
N VAL A 139 7.11 9.27 0.82
CA VAL A 139 8.20 8.95 -0.10
C VAL A 139 8.04 9.75 -1.40
N VAL A 140 6.82 9.86 -1.91
CA VAL A 140 6.50 10.68 -3.09
C VAL A 140 6.80 12.16 -2.81
N LEU A 141 6.47 12.67 -1.62
CA LEU A 141 6.79 14.05 -1.22
C LEU A 141 8.30 14.29 -1.19
N VAL A 142 9.09 13.36 -0.67
CA VAL A 142 10.56 13.45 -0.72
C VAL A 142 11.05 13.47 -2.16
N GLY A 143 10.50 12.63 -3.05
CA GLY A 143 10.83 12.63 -4.47
C GLY A 143 10.48 13.96 -5.17
N LEU A 144 9.32 14.56 -4.83
CA LEU A 144 8.90 15.87 -5.34
C LEU A 144 9.84 16.99 -4.86
N ILE A 145 10.18 17.00 -3.58
CA ILE A 145 11.11 17.98 -2.98
C ILE A 145 12.48 17.83 -3.64
N GLY A 146 13.00 16.60 -3.76
CA GLY A 146 14.27 16.33 -4.45
C GLY A 146 14.29 16.98 -5.83
N LYS A 147 13.28 16.68 -6.65
CA LYS A 147 13.18 17.21 -8.01
C LYS A 147 13.11 18.75 -8.07
N LEU A 148 12.50 19.40 -7.07
CA LEU A 148 12.43 20.86 -6.98
C LEU A 148 13.78 21.50 -6.62
N PHE A 149 14.58 20.84 -5.78
CA PHE A 149 15.89 21.34 -5.32
C PHE A 149 17.07 20.79 -6.12
N GLY A 150 16.83 20.13 -7.26
CA GLY A 150 17.87 19.53 -8.10
C GLY A 150 18.50 18.26 -7.52
N GLY A 151 17.89 17.68 -6.49
CA GLY A 151 18.18 16.32 -6.06
C GLY A 151 17.43 15.33 -6.96
N PHE A 152 18.14 14.76 -7.92
CA PHE A 152 17.65 13.82 -8.95
C PHE A 152 16.80 14.44 -10.06
#